data_AF-A0A8T3QLX2-F1
#
_entry.id   AF-A0A8T3QLX2-F1
#
_cell.length_a   1.000
_cell.length_b   1.000
_cell.length_c   1.000
_cell.angle_alpha   90.00
_cell.angle_beta   90.00
_cell.angle_gamma   90.00
#
_symmetry.space_group_name_H-M   'P 1'
#
loop_
_entity.id
_entity.type
_entity.pdbx_description
1 polymer ?
#
loop_
_entity_poly.entity_id
_entity_poly.type
_entity_poly.pdbx_seq_one_letter_code
_entity_poly.pdbx_strand_id
1 'polypeptide(L)'
;MTERVLPLADGASACPFVAFEDDRDERATVPDHRHRCYAEPRPAPRALAHQEAYCLSSAFPVCPIFQDWARREAARARSETARNAAAAGAGIGAAAASGDALG
;
A
#
# COMPACT_ATOMS: atom_id res chain seq x y z
N MET A 1 22.82 35.04 -4.50
CA MET A 1 21.71 34.06 -4.49
C MET A 1 22.34 32.68 -4.40
N THR A 2 22.57 32.18 -3.19
CA THR A 2 23.10 30.82 -2.98
C THR A 2 21.90 29.90 -2.82
N GLU A 3 21.44 29.38 -3.94
CA GLU A 3 20.48 28.29 -3.99
C GLU A 3 21.10 27.05 -3.34
N ARG A 4 20.71 26.83 -2.08
CA ARG A 4 20.88 25.54 -1.42
C ARG A 4 20.04 24.54 -2.22
N VAL A 5 20.69 23.79 -3.09
CA VAL A 5 20.16 22.50 -3.55
C VAL A 5 20.08 21.65 -2.28
N LEU A 6 18.91 21.62 -1.66
CA LEU A 6 18.57 20.60 -0.68
C LEU A 6 18.76 19.27 -1.41
N PRO A 7 19.57 18.32 -0.91
CA PRO A 7 19.67 17.01 -1.53
C PRO A 7 18.24 16.48 -1.62
N LEU A 8 17.69 16.39 -2.83
CA LEU A 8 16.44 15.69 -3.07
C LEU A 8 16.72 14.30 -2.53
N ALA A 9 16.12 13.98 -1.38
CA ALA A 9 16.31 12.77 -0.60
C ALA A 9 16.90 11.67 -1.46
N ASP A 10 18.16 11.25 -1.21
CA ASP A 10 18.85 10.21 -1.96
C ASP A 10 17.84 9.16 -2.39
N GLY A 11 17.41 9.25 -3.66
CA GLY A 11 16.25 8.52 -4.12
C GLY A 11 16.57 7.07 -3.92
N ALA A 12 15.74 6.35 -3.16
CA ALA A 12 16.01 4.95 -2.82
C ALA A 12 16.49 4.22 -4.08
N SER A 13 17.70 3.65 -4.02
CA SER A 13 18.36 3.09 -5.21
C SER A 13 17.71 1.78 -5.69
N ALA A 14 16.73 1.28 -4.95
CA ALA A 14 15.99 0.07 -5.22
C ALA A 14 14.58 0.14 -4.61
N CYS A 15 13.70 -0.71 -5.10
CA CYS A 15 12.35 -0.89 -4.59
C CYS A 15 12.35 -1.35 -3.13
N PRO A 16 11.53 -0.76 -2.24
CA PRO A 16 11.43 -1.20 -0.85
C PRO A 16 10.69 -2.53 -0.68
N PHE A 17 10.02 -3.04 -1.73
CA PHE A 17 9.22 -4.27 -1.66
C PHE A 17 9.92 -5.49 -2.29
N VAL A 18 11.13 -5.34 -2.83
CA VAL A 18 11.90 -6.49 -3.30
C VAL A 18 12.83 -6.94 -2.18
N ALA A 19 12.65 -8.18 -1.74
CA ALA A 19 13.51 -8.81 -0.74
C ALA A 19 13.53 -10.33 -0.97
N PHE A 20 14.40 -11.04 -0.26
CA PHE A 20 14.42 -12.50 -0.31
C PHE A 20 13.13 -13.11 0.26
N GLU A 21 12.90 -14.39 -0.08
CA GLU A 21 11.76 -15.15 0.45
C GLU A 21 11.92 -15.44 1.94
N ASP A 22 13.15 -15.78 2.33
CA ASP A 22 13.60 -16.15 3.66
C ASP A 22 14.04 -14.95 4.52
N ASP A 23 14.38 -13.82 3.91
CA ASP A 23 14.74 -12.58 4.60
C ASP A 23 14.05 -11.36 3.95
N ARG A 24 13.18 -10.69 4.71
CA ARG A 24 12.36 -9.55 4.24
C ARG A 24 13.10 -8.22 4.25
N ASP A 25 14.22 -8.15 4.95
CA ASP A 25 15.00 -6.93 5.12
C ASP A 25 16.22 -6.91 4.18
N GLU A 26 16.58 -8.06 3.61
CA GLU A 26 17.70 -8.21 2.68
C GLU A 26 17.28 -8.35 1.21
N ARG A 27 18.15 -7.84 0.33
CA ARG A 27 18.06 -7.99 -1.13
C ARG A 27 19.46 -8.15 -1.73
N ALA A 28 19.58 -8.90 -2.81
CA ALA A 28 20.79 -8.87 -3.63
C ALA A 28 20.91 -7.54 -4.40
N THR A 29 22.14 -7.16 -4.74
CA THR A 29 22.43 -6.01 -5.61
C THR A 29 22.30 -6.34 -7.11
N VAL A 30 22.14 -7.61 -7.46
CA VAL A 30 21.97 -8.13 -8.82
C VAL A 30 20.67 -8.94 -8.93
N PRO A 31 20.10 -9.12 -10.14
CA PRO A 31 18.88 -9.91 -10.32
C PRO A 31 19.01 -11.33 -9.74
N ASP A 32 18.06 -11.74 -8.92
CA ASP A 32 18.04 -13.05 -8.24
C ASP A 32 16.62 -13.64 -8.25
N HIS A 33 16.50 -14.92 -8.62
CA HIS A 33 15.24 -15.64 -8.69
C HIS A 33 14.59 -15.87 -7.31
N ARG A 34 15.38 -15.78 -6.23
CA ARG A 34 14.91 -15.87 -4.84
C ARG A 34 14.19 -14.61 -4.37
N HIS A 35 14.33 -13.49 -5.07
CA HIS A 35 13.56 -12.31 -4.75
C HIS A 35 12.05 -12.56 -4.88
N ARG A 36 11.31 -12.00 -3.93
CA ARG A 36 9.84 -11.92 -3.93
C ARG A 36 9.44 -10.45 -3.87
N CYS A 37 8.31 -10.15 -4.48
CA CYS A 37 7.75 -8.80 -4.43
C CYS A 37 6.61 -8.74 -3.39
N TYR A 38 6.81 -7.91 -2.38
CA TYR A 38 5.87 -7.74 -1.26
C TYR A 38 4.85 -6.61 -1.46
N ALA A 39 4.84 -5.99 -2.65
CA ALA A 39 3.80 -5.04 -3.04
C ALA A 39 2.46 -5.74 -3.38
N GLU A 40 2.49 -7.06 -3.55
CA GLU A 40 1.31 -7.90 -3.76
C GLU A 40 0.94 -8.70 -2.50
N PRO A 41 -0.36 -9.02 -2.27
CA PRO A 41 -0.79 -9.80 -1.12
C PRO A 41 -0.22 -11.23 -1.05
N ARG A 42 -0.01 -11.85 -2.22
CA ARG A 42 0.75 -13.10 -2.34
C ARG A 42 2.10 -12.76 -2.94
N PRO A 43 3.20 -12.82 -2.15
CA PRO A 43 4.53 -12.51 -2.66
C PRO A 43 4.90 -13.43 -3.81
N ALA A 44 5.07 -12.85 -4.99
CA ALA A 44 5.36 -13.60 -6.21
C ALA A 44 6.80 -13.36 -6.69
N PRO A 45 7.42 -14.36 -7.34
CA PRO A 45 8.67 -14.17 -8.06
C PRO A 45 8.54 -13.07 -9.12
N ARG A 46 9.69 -12.51 -9.51
CA ARG A 46 9.79 -11.55 -10.63
C ARG A 46 10.78 -12.04 -11.64
N ALA A 47 10.44 -11.88 -12.92
CA ALA A 47 11.38 -12.11 -14.01
C ALA A 47 12.64 -11.26 -13.79
N LEU A 48 13.81 -11.83 -14.02
CA LEU A 48 15.10 -11.16 -13.76
C LEU A 48 15.21 -9.82 -14.52
N ALA A 49 14.76 -9.77 -15.77
CA ALA A 49 14.72 -8.54 -16.56
C ALA A 49 13.85 -7.45 -15.93
N HIS A 50 12.75 -7.81 -15.24
CA HIS A 50 11.92 -6.84 -14.52
C HIS A 50 12.64 -6.33 -13.26
N GLN A 51 13.39 -7.20 -12.57
CA GLN A 51 14.17 -6.81 -11.41
C GLN A 51 15.26 -5.81 -11.78
N GLU A 52 15.98 -6.08 -12.88
CA GLU A 52 17.03 -5.21 -13.41
C GLU A 52 16.47 -3.86 -13.86
N ALA A 53 15.38 -3.87 -14.63
CA ALA A 53 14.78 -2.65 -15.15
C ALA A 53 14.23 -1.74 -14.04
N TYR A 54 13.64 -2.33 -12.98
CA TYR A 54 12.88 -1.57 -11.99
C TYR A 54 13.24 -1.86 -10.53
N CYS A 55 13.23 -3.12 -10.10
CA CYS A 55 13.27 -3.43 -8.67
C CYS A 55 14.60 -3.08 -8.00
N LEU A 56 15.71 -3.20 -8.72
CA LEU A 56 17.07 -2.96 -8.23
C LEU A 56 17.63 -1.61 -8.71
N SER A 57 16.77 -0.71 -9.16
CA SER A 57 17.15 0.59 -9.68
C SER A 57 16.29 1.71 -9.08
N SER A 58 16.74 2.95 -9.24
CA SER A 58 15.96 4.14 -8.92
C SER A 58 14.71 4.31 -9.79
N ALA A 59 14.52 3.47 -10.82
CA ALA A 59 13.30 3.44 -11.64
C ALA A 59 12.14 2.68 -10.97
N PHE A 60 12.31 2.13 -9.76
CA PHE A 60 11.23 1.45 -9.06
C PHE A 60 9.91 2.25 -8.93
N PRO A 61 9.87 3.60 -8.83
CA PRO A 61 8.59 4.33 -8.73
C PRO A 61 7.73 4.22 -10.00
N VAL A 62 8.31 3.83 -11.14
CA VAL A 62 7.59 3.55 -12.39
C VAL A 62 7.32 2.07 -12.64
N CYS A 63 7.69 1.18 -11.72
CA CYS A 63 7.31 -0.23 -11.77
C CYS A 63 5.77 -0.36 -11.73
N PRO A 64 5.13 -1.06 -12.68
CA PRO A 64 3.68 -1.22 -12.69
C PRO A 64 3.11 -1.80 -11.39
N ILE A 65 3.82 -2.76 -10.78
CA ILE A 65 3.38 -3.42 -9.53
C ILE A 65 3.49 -2.47 -8.34
N PHE A 66 4.56 -1.67 -8.28
CA PHE A 66 4.69 -0.63 -7.27
C PHE A 66 3.58 0.43 -7.40
N GLN A 67 3.29 0.88 -8.63
CA GLN A 67 2.21 1.83 -8.88
C GLN A 67 0.84 1.26 -8.53
N ASP A 68 0.58 -0.02 -8.83
CA ASP A 68 -0.64 -0.71 -8.43
C ASP A 68 -0.81 -0.71 -6.91
N TRP A 69 0.25 -1.04 -6.18
CA TRP A 69 0.26 -0.95 -4.73
C TRP A 69 0.04 0.49 -4.25
N ALA A 70 0.78 1.46 -4.77
CA ALA A 70 0.70 2.86 -4.37
C ALA A 70 -0.70 3.43 -4.60
N ARG A 71 -1.34 3.07 -5.73
CA ARG A 71 -2.74 3.44 -6.02
C ARG A 71 -3.71 2.85 -5.01
N ARG A 72 -3.57 1.56 -4.66
CA ARG A 72 -4.40 0.92 -3.63
C ARG A 72 -4.24 1.61 -2.27
N GLU A 73 -3.00 1.88 -1.85
CA GLU A 73 -2.74 2.56 -0.58
C GLU A 73 -3.27 4.01 -0.57
N ALA A 74 -3.06 4.76 -1.65
CA ALA A 74 -3.58 6.12 -1.77
C ALA A 74 -5.12 6.16 -1.74
N ALA A 75 -5.78 5.14 -2.29
CA ALA A 75 -7.24 5.03 -2.30
C ALA A 75 -7.85 4.63 -0.95
N ARG A 76 -7.06 4.14 0.02
CA ARG A 76 -7.57 3.73 1.34
C ARG A 76 -8.01 4.95 2.16
N ALA A 77 -9.27 5.36 2.00
CA ALA A 77 -9.92 6.36 2.84
C ALA A 77 -11.41 6.03 3.09
N ARG A 78 -11.67 5.27 4.16
CA ARG A 78 -12.71 5.48 5.19
C ARG A 78 -12.64 4.31 6.17
N SER A 79 -12.33 4.66 7.43
CA SER A 79 -12.03 3.76 8.54
C SER A 79 -12.93 2.52 8.53
N GLU A 80 -12.36 1.32 8.46
CA GLU A 80 -13.09 0.05 8.57
C GLU A 80 -13.92 -0.01 9.87
N THR A 81 -13.39 0.61 10.93
CA THR A 81 -14.07 0.85 12.20
C THR A 81 -15.35 1.69 12.03
N ALA A 82 -15.34 2.71 11.16
CA ALA A 82 -16.51 3.55 10.91
C ALA A 82 -17.59 2.85 10.06
N ARG A 83 -17.20 1.96 9.14
CA ARG A 83 -18.14 1.14 8.35
C ARG A 83 -18.83 0.08 9.20
N ASN A 84 -18.10 -0.59 10.09
CA ASN A 84 -18.66 -1.59 11.01
C ASN A 84 -19.53 -0.94 12.11
N ALA A 85 -19.17 0.25 12.59
CA ALA A 85 -20.00 1.02 13.53
C ALA A 85 -21.32 1.52 12.89
N ALA A 86 -21.28 1.95 11.62
CA ALA A 86 -22.50 2.37 10.90
C ALA A 86 -23.47 1.20 10.64
N ALA A 87 -22.96 0.00 10.37
CA ALA A 87 -23.79 -1.20 10.21
C ALA A 87 -24.45 -1.66 11.52
N ALA A 88 -23.77 -1.49 12.66
CA ALA A 88 -24.31 -1.82 13.98
C ALA A 88 -25.37 -0.81 14.49
N GLY A 89 -25.30 0.46 14.06
CA GLY A 89 -26.25 1.52 14.45
C GLY A 89 -27.56 1.54 13.67
N ALA A 90 -27.63 0.89 12.50
CA ALA A 90 -28.85 0.84 11.68
C ALA A 90 -29.93 -0.14 12.22
N GLY A 91 -29.63 -0.88 13.29
CA GLY A 91 -30.51 -1.91 13.88
C GLY A 91 -31.39 -1.47 15.05
N ILE A 92 -31.35 -0.20 15.49
CA ILE A 92 -32.21 0.29 16.59
C ILE A 92 -32.99 1.53 16.15
N GLY A 93 -34.13 1.29 15.51
CA GLY A 93 -35.03 2.37 15.14
C GLY A 93 -36.31 1.96 14.40
N ALA A 94 -37.17 1.14 15.02
CA ALA A 94 -38.60 1.12 14.67
C ALA A 94 -39.46 0.45 15.78
N ALA A 95 -39.92 1.24 16.75
CA ALA A 95 -41.21 0.98 17.41
C ALA A 95 -41.91 2.32 17.64
N ALA A 96 -43.08 2.44 17.03
CA ALA A 96 -43.83 3.65 16.77
C ALA A 96 -44.80 4.05 17.90
N ALA A 97 -45.21 5.33 17.85
CA ALA A 97 -46.44 6.01 18.31
C ALA A 97 -47.46 5.23 19.16
N SER A 98 -48.07 5.81 20.20
CA SER A 98 -49.16 6.83 20.14
C SER A 98 -49.32 7.42 21.55
N GLY A 99 -49.51 8.71 21.81
CA GLY A 99 -50.66 9.52 21.39
C GLY A 99 -51.84 9.29 22.36
N ASP A 100 -51.96 10.09 23.42
CA ASP A 100 -53.28 10.37 24.05
C ASP A 100 -53.26 11.70 24.82
N ALA A 101 -54.30 12.48 24.60
CA ALA A 101 -54.49 13.85 25.06
C ALA A 101 -55.70 13.91 26.01
N LEU A 102 -55.74 14.97 26.81
CA LEU A 102 -56.87 15.54 27.58
C LEU A 102 -57.04 15.09 29.04
N GLY A 103 -57.15 16.10 29.91
CA GLY A 103 -57.83 16.01 31.19
C GLY A 103 -57.22 16.86 32.29
#